data_AF-T0ZDS9-F1
#
_entry.id   AF-T0ZDS9-F1
#
_cell.length_a   1.000
_cell.length_b   1.000
_cell.length_c   1.000
_cell.angle_alpha   90.00
_cell.angle_beta   90.00
_cell.angle_gamma   90.00
#
_symmetry.space_group_name_H-M   'P 1'
#
loop_
_entity.id
_entity.type
_entity.pdbx_description
1 polymer ?
#
loop_
_entity_poly.entity_id
_entity_poly.type
_entity_poly.pdbx_seq_one_letter_code
_entity_poly.pdbx_strand_id
1 'polypeptide(L)'
;MLPIIFIEPYKLGINIWAFQAAKALASPALNIIMYWLAKSFLVVLPILVVYMLLKRDMNVYTLVIAGILLYLISDVIKIITKEPRPCNITELAWINSMGCQTTYSFPSNHASVLTGLVFFLKNYKYVRVLYVVWLLLILFGRVYLG
;
A
#
# COMPACT_ATOMS: atom_id res chain seq x y z
N MET A 1 2.45 -2.35 -40.08
CA MET A 1 2.65 -1.96 -38.67
C MET A 1 1.38 -2.35 -37.93
N LEU A 2 1.39 -3.48 -37.22
CA LEU A 2 0.21 -3.97 -36.49
C LEU A 2 -0.13 -2.96 -35.39
N PRO A 3 -1.39 -2.52 -35.24
CA PRO A 3 -1.76 -1.72 -34.08
C PRO A 3 -1.63 -2.62 -32.86
N ILE A 4 -0.64 -2.33 -32.02
CA ILE A 4 -0.60 -2.87 -30.66
C ILE A 4 -1.83 -2.28 -29.99
N ILE A 5 -2.88 -3.08 -29.86
CA ILE A 5 -4.03 -2.76 -29.03
C ILE A 5 -3.47 -2.70 -27.61
N PHE A 6 -3.15 -1.50 -27.14
CA PHE A 6 -2.99 -1.24 -25.72
C PHE A 6 -4.37 -1.43 -25.10
N ILE A 7 -4.69 -2.68 -24.74
CA ILE A 7 -5.74 -2.92 -23.76
C ILE A 7 -5.19 -2.28 -22.50
N GLU A 8 -5.67 -1.07 -22.20
CA GLU A 8 -5.34 -0.40 -20.96
C GLU A 8 -5.78 -1.32 -19.81
N PRO A 9 -4.84 -1.80 -18.97
CA PRO A 9 -5.14 -2.84 -17.98
C PRO A 9 -6.27 -2.43 -17.02
N TYR A 10 -6.41 -1.13 -16.73
CA TYR A 10 -7.49 -0.61 -15.89
C TYR A 10 -8.90 -0.81 -16.46
N LYS A 11 -9.05 -0.97 -17.78
CA LYS A 11 -10.35 -1.24 -18.43
C LYS A 11 -10.85 -2.66 -18.23
N LEU A 12 -10.04 -3.57 -17.67
CA LEU A 12 -10.44 -4.95 -17.46
C LEU A 12 -11.51 -5.13 -16.37
N GLY A 13 -11.89 -4.10 -15.60
CA GLY A 13 -13.03 -4.14 -14.66
C GLY A 13 -12.90 -5.12 -13.48
N ILE A 14 -11.86 -5.97 -13.47
CA ILE A 14 -11.64 -7.09 -12.55
C ILE A 14 -11.43 -6.62 -11.09
N ASN A 15 -11.12 -5.34 -10.84
CA ASN A 15 -10.85 -4.82 -9.50
C ASN A 15 -11.95 -3.91 -8.91
N ILE A 16 -13.05 -3.66 -9.64
CA ILE A 16 -14.11 -2.74 -9.16
C ILE A 16 -14.88 -3.32 -7.97
N TRP A 17 -15.10 -4.64 -7.95
CA TRP A 17 -15.89 -5.30 -6.91
C TRP A 17 -15.31 -5.08 -5.50
N ALA A 18 -13.98 -5.02 -5.36
CA ALA A 18 -13.32 -4.81 -4.07
C ALA A 18 -13.60 -3.41 -3.52
N PHE A 19 -13.57 -2.40 -4.39
CA PHE A 19 -13.98 -1.04 -4.03
C PHE A 19 -15.46 -0.98 -3.70
N GLN A 20 -16.33 -1.69 -4.44
CA GLN A 20 -17.77 -1.72 -4.18
C GLN A 20 -18.08 -2.39 -2.83
N ALA A 21 -17.40 -3.47 -2.49
CA ALA A 21 -17.52 -4.11 -1.18
C ALA A 21 -17.07 -3.15 -0.07
N ALA A 22 -15.97 -2.41 -0.27
CA ALA A 22 -15.52 -1.40 0.68
C ALA A 22 -16.50 -0.22 0.82
N LYS A 23 -17.22 0.14 -0.26
CA LYS A 23 -18.28 1.15 -0.25
C LYS A 23 -19.38 0.84 0.75
N ALA A 24 -19.75 -0.43 0.89
CA ALA A 24 -20.80 -0.84 1.82
C ALA A 24 -20.45 -0.57 3.30
N LEU A 25 -19.15 -0.45 3.61
CA LEU A 25 -18.64 -0.18 4.95
C LEU A 25 -18.35 1.32 5.17
N ALA A 26 -18.62 2.17 4.18
CA ALA A 26 -18.25 3.57 4.19
C ALA A 26 -18.91 4.33 5.35
N SER A 27 -18.09 4.97 6.19
CA SER A 27 -18.57 5.95 7.17
C SER A 27 -17.53 7.04 7.41
N PRO A 28 -17.95 8.28 7.80
CA PRO A 28 -17.01 9.37 8.08
C PRO A 28 -15.97 9.00 9.16
N ALA A 29 -16.39 8.28 10.20
CA ALA A 29 -15.49 7.81 11.26
C ALA A 29 -14.46 6.81 10.72
N LEU A 30 -14.90 5.82 9.93
CA LEU A 30 -14.00 4.83 9.35
C LEU A 30 -13.02 5.45 8.35
N ASN A 31 -13.42 6.48 7.59
CA ASN A 31 -12.54 7.23 6.69
C ASN A 31 -11.36 7.85 7.45
N ILE A 32 -11.63 8.49 8.58
CA ILE A 32 -10.60 9.11 9.43
C ILE A 32 -9.68 8.04 10.01
N ILE A 33 -10.25 6.95 10.53
CA ILE A 33 -9.47 5.83 11.09
C ILE A 33 -8.53 5.24 10.03
N MET A 34 -9.06 4.93 8.84
CA MET A 34 -8.27 4.34 7.76
C MET A 34 -7.20 5.29 7.23
N TYR A 35 -7.48 6.59 7.20
CA TYR A 35 -6.50 7.61 6.82
C TYR A 35 -5.31 7.65 7.79
N TRP A 36 -5.57 7.68 9.09
CA TRP A 36 -4.50 7.69 10.11
C TRP A 36 -3.77 6.36 10.16
N LEU A 37 -4.49 5.25 10.01
CA LEU A 37 -3.90 3.92 9.89
C LEU A 37 -2.94 3.85 8.70
N ALA A 38 -3.35 4.36 7.53
CA ALA A 38 -2.47 4.41 6.35
C ALA A 38 -1.23 5.28 6.58
N LYS A 39 -1.26 6.30 7.45
CA LYS A 39 -0.09 7.13 7.81
C LYS A 39 0.77 6.54 8.94
N SER A 40 0.26 5.56 9.68
CA SER A 40 0.94 5.01 10.85
C SER A 40 2.31 4.38 10.54
N PHE A 41 2.61 4.02 9.28
CA PHE A 41 3.94 3.51 8.90
C PHE A 41 5.07 4.49 9.19
N LEU A 42 4.79 5.80 9.21
CA LEU A 42 5.75 6.85 9.58
C LEU A 42 6.22 6.72 11.03
N VAL A 43 5.45 6.03 11.88
CA VAL A 43 5.78 5.78 13.29
C VAL A 43 6.20 4.33 13.49
N VAL A 44 5.46 3.38 12.91
CA VAL A 44 5.71 1.94 13.09
C VAL A 44 7.06 1.52 12.52
N LEU A 45 7.47 2.00 11.34
CA LEU A 45 8.75 1.60 10.75
C LEU A 45 9.96 2.13 11.54
N PRO A 46 10.02 3.42 11.97
CA PRO A 46 11.10 3.86 12.84
C PRO A 46 11.16 3.11 14.18
N ILE A 47 10.01 2.85 14.82
CA ILE A 47 9.98 2.05 16.06
C ILE A 47 10.54 0.66 15.82
N LEU A 48 10.18 0.02 14.71
CA LEU A 48 10.67 -1.30 14.34
C LEU A 48 12.19 -1.30 14.11
N VAL A 49 12.71 -0.29 13.41
CA VAL A 49 14.15 -0.11 13.18
C VAL A 49 14.90 0.07 14.50
N VAL A 50 14.41 0.96 15.38
CA VAL A 50 15.00 1.17 16.72
C VAL A 50 14.98 -0.13 17.52
N TYR A 51 13.86 -0.86 17.50
CA TYR A 51 13.73 -2.15 18.19
C TYR A 51 14.77 -3.17 17.71
N MET A 52 14.98 -3.31 16.38
CA MET A 52 15.99 -4.22 15.84
C MET A 52 17.42 -3.78 16.15
N LEU A 53 17.71 -2.47 16.14
CA LEU A 53 19.00 -1.92 16.57
C LEU A 53 19.29 -2.23 18.04
N LEU A 54 18.31 -2.09 18.94
CA LEU A 54 18.43 -2.45 20.35
C LEU A 54 18.69 -3.94 20.55
N LYS A 55 18.19 -4.78 19.64
CA LYS A 55 18.47 -6.22 19.60
C LYS A 55 19.80 -6.58 18.93
N ARG A 56 20.55 -5.59 18.44
CA ARG A 56 21.82 -5.76 17.70
C ARG A 56 21.68 -6.69 16.49
N ASP A 57 20.50 -6.68 15.85
CA ASP A 57 20.24 -7.49 14.67
C ASP A 57 20.69 -6.75 13.41
N MET A 58 21.77 -7.23 12.80
CA MET A 58 22.36 -6.65 11.60
C MET A 58 21.42 -6.68 10.39
N ASN A 59 20.36 -7.52 10.41
CA ASN A 59 19.34 -7.51 9.36
C ASN A 59 18.59 -6.17 9.27
N VAL A 60 18.67 -5.30 10.28
CA VAL A 60 18.06 -3.97 10.25
C VAL A 60 18.58 -3.11 9.10
N TYR A 61 19.87 -3.20 8.77
CA TYR A 61 20.45 -2.46 7.66
C TYR A 61 19.89 -2.96 6.33
N THR A 62 19.79 -4.28 6.17
CA THR A 62 19.17 -4.89 4.99
C THR A 62 17.68 -4.56 4.90
N LEU A 63 16.96 -4.51 6.02
CA LEU A 63 15.55 -4.08 6.08
C LEU A 63 15.38 -2.66 5.55
N VAL A 64 16.20 -1.71 6.03
CA VAL A 64 16.15 -0.30 5.59
C VAL A 64 16.47 -0.18 4.11
N ILE A 65 17.55 -0.81 3.65
CA ILE A 65 17.94 -0.80 2.23
C ILE A 65 16.85 -1.42 1.37
N ALA A 66 16.30 -2.57 1.78
CA ALA A 66 15.20 -3.23 1.07
C ALA A 66 13.95 -2.35 1.01
N GLY A 67 13.60 -1.65 2.09
CA GLY A 67 12.47 -0.71 2.11
C GLY A 67 12.63 0.41 1.08
N ILE A 68 13.83 0.99 0.98
CA ILE A 68 14.16 2.02 -0.02
C ILE A 68 14.09 1.44 -1.42
N LEU A 69 14.71 0.28 -1.67
CA LEU A 69 14.71 -0.35 -2.99
C LEU A 69 13.30 -0.74 -3.44
N LEU A 70 12.49 -1.33 -2.56
CA LEU A 70 11.10 -1.68 -2.85
C LEU A 70 10.27 -0.44 -3.20
N TYR A 71 10.48 0.67 -2.50
CA TYR A 71 9.83 1.94 -2.83
C TYR A 71 10.24 2.42 -4.22
N LEU A 72 11.54 2.48 -4.51
CA LEU A 72 12.07 2.97 -5.79
C LEU A 72 11.59 2.09 -6.96
N ILE A 73 11.66 0.77 -6.81
CA ILE A 73 11.17 -0.17 -7.83
C ILE A 73 9.67 0.03 -8.06
N SER A 74 8.89 0.15 -6.98
CA SER A 74 7.45 0.42 -7.05
C SER A 74 7.15 1.73 -7.79
N ASP A 75 7.95 2.77 -7.57
CA ASP A 75 7.78 4.07 -8.23
C ASP A 75 8.18 4.04 -9.72
N VAL A 76 9.23 3.30 -10.08
CA VAL A 76 9.59 3.05 -11.48
C VAL A 76 8.46 2.32 -12.21
N ILE A 77 7.88 1.28 -11.59
CA ILE A 77 6.75 0.56 -12.19
C ILE A 77 5.53 1.49 -12.34
N LYS A 78 5.27 2.38 -11.37
CA LYS A 78 4.21 3.41 -11.49
C LYS A 78 4.38 4.29 -12.72
N ILE A 79 5.60 4.76 -12.97
CA ILE A 79 5.89 5.65 -14.12
C ILE A 79 5.73 4.90 -15.45
N ILE A 80 6.06 3.61 -15.49
CA ILE A 80 5.92 2.76 -16.68
C ILE A 80 4.46 2.43 -16.95
N THR A 81 3.72 2.00 -15.93
CA THR A 81 2.33 1.51 -16.08
C THR A 81 1.31 2.63 -16.18
N LYS A 82 1.56 3.78 -15.54
CA LYS A 82 0.71 4.98 -15.56
C LYS A 82 -0.75 4.72 -15.20
N GLU A 83 -0.99 3.72 -14.35
CA GLU A 83 -2.34 3.33 -13.94
C GLU A 83 -3.04 4.49 -13.21
N PRO A 84 -4.23 4.93 -13.67
CA PRO A 84 -4.96 6.00 -13.01
C PRO A 84 -5.39 5.60 -11.58
N ARG A 85 -5.52 6.59 -10.70
CA ARG A 85 -6.09 6.37 -9.37
C ARG A 85 -7.59 6.18 -9.48
N PRO A 86 -8.20 5.36 -8.62
CA PRO A 86 -9.65 5.21 -8.57
C PRO A 86 -10.40 6.55 -8.45
N CYS A 87 -9.87 7.53 -7.69
CA CYS A 87 -10.44 8.88 -7.59
C CYS A 87 -10.44 9.69 -8.90
N ASN A 88 -9.65 9.31 -9.91
CA ASN A 88 -9.63 9.95 -11.22
C ASN A 88 -10.53 9.25 -12.25
N ILE A 89 -11.19 8.15 -11.86
CA ILE A 89 -12.08 7.38 -12.73
C ILE A 89 -13.52 7.76 -12.39
N THR A 90 -14.27 8.22 -13.38
CA THR A 90 -15.66 8.73 -13.22
C THR A 90 -16.59 7.73 -12.56
N GLU A 91 -16.48 6.46 -12.93
CA GLU A 91 -17.28 5.35 -12.40
C GLU A 91 -16.96 5.04 -10.94
N LEU A 92 -15.83 5.54 -10.43
CA LEU A 92 -15.34 5.36 -9.07
C LEU A 92 -15.29 6.69 -8.29
N ALA A 93 -15.88 7.76 -8.81
CA ALA A 93 -15.90 9.08 -8.16
C ALA A 93 -16.56 9.08 -6.76
N TRP A 94 -17.29 8.03 -6.40
CA TRP A 94 -17.88 7.80 -5.09
C TRP A 94 -16.89 7.27 -4.03
N ILE A 95 -15.64 7.00 -4.38
CA ILE A 95 -14.67 6.40 -3.45
C ILE A 95 -14.47 7.28 -2.20
N ASN A 96 -14.27 6.60 -1.07
CA ASN A 96 -14.14 7.20 0.27
C ASN A 96 -12.82 7.95 0.49
N SER A 97 -12.34 8.67 -0.52
CA SER A 97 -11.04 9.34 -0.47
C SER A 97 -11.08 10.54 0.46
N MET A 98 -10.06 10.66 1.32
CA MET A 98 -9.77 11.86 2.12
C MET A 98 -8.77 12.77 1.39
N GLY A 99 -8.83 12.76 0.05
CA GLY A 99 -7.86 13.39 -0.85
C GLY A 99 -7.28 12.40 -1.86
N CYS A 100 -7.13 12.85 -3.12
CA CYS A 100 -6.58 12.05 -4.20
C CYS A 100 -5.06 12.27 -4.29
N GLN A 101 -4.28 11.18 -4.36
CA GLN A 101 -2.84 11.27 -4.56
C GLN A 101 -2.53 11.65 -6.01
N THR A 102 -1.47 12.45 -6.21
CA THR A 102 -1.05 12.92 -7.54
C THR A 102 -0.25 11.89 -8.34
N THR A 103 0.21 10.81 -7.70
CA THR A 103 0.99 9.74 -8.35
C THR A 103 0.11 8.60 -8.83
N TYR A 104 0.58 7.83 -9.83
CA TYR A 104 -0.11 6.65 -10.37
C TYR A 104 -0.43 5.59 -9.30
N SER A 105 -1.42 4.74 -9.54
CA SER A 105 -1.96 3.82 -8.53
C SER A 105 -1.19 2.51 -8.41
N PHE A 106 -0.77 1.93 -9.53
CA PHE A 106 -0.16 0.60 -9.57
C PHE A 106 1.37 0.62 -9.66
N PRO A 107 2.08 -0.19 -8.86
CA PRO A 107 1.61 -0.89 -7.67
C PRO A 107 1.46 0.06 -6.48
N SER A 108 0.79 -0.35 -5.41
CA SER A 108 0.67 0.45 -4.19
C SER A 108 1.97 0.44 -3.40
N ASN A 109 2.61 1.59 -3.18
CA ASN A 109 3.85 1.68 -2.38
C ASN A 109 3.66 1.12 -0.95
N HIS A 110 2.49 1.32 -0.33
CA HIS A 110 2.21 0.73 0.99
C HIS A 110 2.19 -0.79 0.90
N ALA A 111 1.59 -1.35 -0.15
CA ALA A 111 1.54 -2.79 -0.34
C ALA A 111 2.91 -3.38 -0.66
N SER A 112 3.63 -2.79 -1.62
CA SER A 112 4.94 -3.27 -2.07
C SER A 112 5.96 -3.26 -0.94
N VAL A 113 6.11 -2.12 -0.25
CA VAL A 113 7.13 -1.95 0.79
C VAL A 113 6.78 -2.79 2.01
N LEU A 114 5.61 -2.57 2.61
CA LEU A 114 5.30 -3.18 3.91
C LEU A 114 5.20 -4.70 3.81
N THR A 115 4.68 -5.26 2.71
CA THR A 115 4.67 -6.72 2.51
C THR A 115 6.08 -7.27 2.38
N GLY A 116 6.96 -6.62 1.61
CA GLY A 116 8.35 -7.05 1.45
C GLY A 116 9.16 -7.00 2.75
N LEU A 117 8.86 -6.07 3.65
CA LEU A 117 9.57 -5.97 4.93
C LEU A 117 9.24 -7.11 5.91
N VAL A 118 8.15 -7.85 5.72
CA VAL A 118 7.76 -8.98 6.58
C VAL A 118 8.86 -10.05 6.68
N PHE A 119 9.61 -10.27 5.60
CA PHE A 119 10.66 -11.31 5.54
C PHE A 119 11.79 -11.08 6.54
N PHE A 120 12.04 -9.83 6.94
CA PHE A 120 13.06 -9.48 7.93
C PHE A 120 12.62 -9.74 9.37
N LEU A 121 11.33 -10.02 9.59
CA LEU A 121 10.75 -10.24 10.92
C LEU A 121 10.68 -11.71 11.33
N LYS A 122 11.32 -12.62 10.58
CA LYS A 122 11.24 -14.07 10.82
C LYS A 122 11.66 -14.49 12.24
N ASN A 123 12.62 -13.79 12.84
CA ASN A 123 13.14 -14.08 14.18
C ASN A 123 12.29 -13.48 15.31
N TYR A 124 11.31 -12.63 14.99
CA TYR A 124 10.51 -11.90 15.97
C TYR A 124 9.06 -12.34 15.93
N LYS A 125 8.77 -13.59 16.33
CA LYS A 125 7.43 -14.21 16.18
C LYS A 125 6.26 -13.28 16.54
N TYR A 126 6.27 -12.69 17.73
CA TYR A 126 5.18 -11.82 18.20
C TYR A 126 5.11 -10.49 17.45
N VAL A 127 6.26 -9.85 17.22
CA VAL A 127 6.35 -8.61 16.44
C VAL A 127 5.87 -8.85 15.01
N ARG A 128 6.23 -9.98 14.40
CA ARG A 128 5.78 -10.38 13.06
C ARG A 128 4.28 -10.54 13.01
N VAL A 129 3.66 -11.19 13.99
CA VAL A 129 2.19 -11.34 14.04
C VAL A 129 1.52 -9.97 14.14
N LEU A 130 1.96 -9.10 15.05
CA LEU A 130 1.42 -7.73 15.19
C LEU A 130 1.61 -6.92 13.89
N TYR A 131 2.78 -7.04 13.28
CA TYR A 131 3.10 -6.37 12.01
C TYR A 131 2.19 -6.87 10.88
N VAL A 132 1.94 -8.18 10.78
CA VAL A 132 1.06 -8.75 9.75
C VAL A 132 -0.39 -8.32 9.95
N VAL A 133 -0.89 -8.31 11.19
CA VAL A 133 -2.24 -7.79 11.48
C VAL A 133 -2.35 -6.33 11.06
N TRP A 134 -1.38 -5.51 11.47
CA TRP A 134 -1.30 -4.10 11.08
C TRP A 134 -1.20 -3.90 9.56
N LEU A 135 -0.37 -4.71 8.88
CA LEU A 135 -0.21 -4.72 7.42
C LEU A 135 -1.56 -4.99 6.75
N LEU A 136 -2.27 -6.05 7.13
CA LEU A 136 -3.55 -6.41 6.53
C LEU A 136 -4.59 -5.28 6.68
N LEU A 137 -4.60 -4.60 7.83
CA LEU A 137 -5.46 -3.43 8.04
C LEU A 137 -5.07 -2.26 7.12
N ILE A 138 -3.77 -2.01 6.91
CA ILE A 138 -3.31 -0.99 5.95
C ILE A 138 -3.71 -1.38 4.53
N LEU A 139 -3.48 -2.63 4.10
CA LEU A 139 -3.81 -3.09 2.76
C LEU A 139 -5.31 -2.93 2.48
N PHE A 140 -6.15 -3.31 3.45
CA PHE A 140 -7.58 -3.04 3.40
C PHE A 140 -7.87 -1.54 3.29
N GLY A 141 -7.25 -0.72 4.15
CA GLY A 141 -7.40 0.73 4.12
C GLY A 141 -7.02 1.37 2.77
N ARG A 142 -6.03 0.82 2.06
CA ARG A 142 -5.64 1.29 0.72
C ARG A 142 -6.69 1.00 -0.34
N VAL A 143 -7.41 -0.12 -0.23
CA VAL A 143 -8.55 -0.39 -1.12
C VAL A 143 -9.75 0.46 -0.70
N TYR A 144 -10.01 0.57 0.60
CA TYR A 144 -11.14 1.30 1.15
C TYR A 144 -11.13 2.80 0.80
N LEU A 145 -9.97 3.45 0.88
CA LEU A 145 -9.80 4.88 0.59
C LEU A 145 -9.59 5.19 -0.91
N GLY A 146 -9.26 4.18 -1.72
CA GLY A 146 -8.80 4.35 -3.11
C GLY A 146 -7.43 5.00 -3.26
#